data_AF-A0A4Q6ANA3-F1
#
_entry.id   AF-A0A4Q6ANA3-F1
#
_cell.length_a   1.000
_cell.length_b   1.000
_cell.length_c   1.000
_cell.angle_alpha   90.00
_cell.angle_beta   90.00
_cell.angle_gamma   90.00
#
_symmetry.space_group_name_H-M   'P 1'
#
loop_
_entity.id
_entity.type
_entity.pdbx_description
1 polymer ?
#
loop_
_entity_poly.entity_id
_entity_poly.type
_entity_poly.pdbx_seq_one_letter_code
_entity_poly.pdbx_strand_id
1 'polypeptide(L)'
;MLASFKKVRVYITFTLLFPLHLSAQTRLEQYIERGIQDNKGLKQMQFQLDKSLHALKEASSYFLPAVSLQGNYLRSSGGRTIDFPIGDLLNPVYNSLNELTQSNQFPSLRNESIQLNPDNFYDLKVHTTL
;
A
#
# COMPACT_ATOMS: atom_id res chain seq x y z
N MET A 1 85.21 27.34 29.92
CA MET A 1 84.38 26.11 29.75
C MET A 1 82.91 26.25 30.18
N LEU A 2 82.52 27.26 30.99
CA LEU A 2 81.15 27.40 31.54
C LEU A 2 80.09 27.99 30.58
N ALA A 3 80.49 28.66 29.49
CA ALA A 3 79.55 29.33 28.57
C ALA A 3 78.81 28.38 27.60
N SER A 4 79.39 27.21 27.30
CA SER A 4 78.77 26.21 26.40
C SER A 4 77.56 25.53 27.05
N PHE A 5 77.67 25.19 28.34
CA PHE A 5 76.60 24.53 29.11
C PHE A 5 75.34 25.40 29.25
N LYS A 6 75.47 26.73 29.34
CA LYS A 6 74.31 27.65 29.39
C LYS A 6 73.53 27.64 28.07
N LYS A 7 74.21 27.61 26.92
CA LYS A 7 73.56 27.56 25.61
C LYS A 7 72.81 26.25 25.41
N VAL A 8 73.41 25.11 25.78
CA VAL A 8 72.76 23.79 25.72
C VAL A 8 71.52 23.74 26.60
N ARG A 9 71.58 24.32 27.81
CA ARG A 9 70.41 24.40 28.71
C ARG A 9 69.28 25.24 28.11
N VAL A 10 69.60 26.36 27.45
CA VAL A 10 68.63 27.23 26.76
C VAL A 10 67.97 26.49 25.59
N TYR A 11 68.73 25.75 24.78
CA TYR A 11 68.16 24.94 23.70
C TYR A 11 67.25 23.83 24.24
N ILE A 12 67.63 23.13 25.32
CA ILE A 12 66.79 22.09 25.94
C ILE A 12 65.48 22.69 26.48
N THR A 13 65.53 23.84 27.16
CA THR A 13 64.31 24.52 27.62
C THR A 13 63.45 25.04 26.47
N PHE A 14 64.05 25.45 25.35
CA PHE A 14 63.31 25.89 24.17
C PHE A 14 62.61 24.73 23.45
N THR A 15 63.25 23.56 23.39
CA THR A 15 62.64 22.34 22.83
C THR A 15 61.50 21.80 23.70
N LEU A 16 61.58 21.96 25.03
CA LEU A 16 60.52 21.54 25.96
C LEU A 16 59.29 22.45 25.91
N LEU A 17 59.45 23.71 25.48
CA LEU A 17 58.39 24.72 25.46
C LEU A 17 57.63 24.77 24.13
N PHE A 18 57.96 23.90 23.18
CA PHE A 18 57.21 23.77 21.92
C PHE A 18 55.98 22.88 22.17
N PRO A 19 54.75 23.43 22.19
CA PRO A 19 53.57 22.61 22.37
C PRO A 19 53.40 21.72 21.14
N LEU A 20 53.63 20.41 21.30
CA LEU A 20 53.16 19.42 20.35
C LEU A 20 51.63 19.48 20.39
N HIS A 21 51.00 20.12 19.41
CA HIS A 21 49.55 20.07 19.25
C HIS A 21 49.13 18.60 19.10
N LEU A 22 48.50 18.05 20.15
CA LEU A 22 48.03 16.67 20.17
C LEU A 22 46.79 16.50 19.27
N SER A 23 46.99 16.33 17.95
CA SER A 23 45.95 15.95 16.96
C SER A 23 45.42 14.51 17.12
N ALA A 24 45.56 13.91 18.31
CA ALA A 24 45.09 12.56 18.61
C ALA A 24 43.63 12.56 19.09
N GLN A 25 43.23 13.60 19.85
CA GLN A 25 41.87 13.77 20.36
C GLN A 25 40.89 13.84 19.17
N THR A 26 41.15 14.75 18.22
CA THR A 26 40.30 14.97 17.04
C THR A 26 40.07 13.71 16.20
N ARG A 27 41.04 12.81 16.10
CA ARG A 27 40.87 11.52 15.42
C ARG A 27 39.98 10.57 16.20
N LEU A 28 40.11 10.51 17.52
CA LEU A 28 39.23 9.71 18.36
C LEU A 28 37.78 10.19 18.29
N GLU A 29 37.53 11.50 18.36
CA GLU A 29 36.17 12.04 18.20
C GLU A 29 35.57 11.68 16.84
N GLN A 30 36.36 11.80 15.76
CA GLN A 30 35.91 11.39 14.42
C GLN A 30 35.54 9.90 14.34
N TYR A 31 36.31 9.02 14.98
CA TYR A 31 35.99 7.60 15.02
C TYR A 31 34.75 7.30 15.87
N ILE A 32 34.54 8.02 16.98
CA ILE A 32 33.33 7.90 17.80
C ILE A 32 32.10 8.36 17.00
N GLU A 33 32.18 9.53 16.37
CA GLU A 33 31.10 10.06 15.54
C GLU A 33 30.79 9.13 14.37
N ARG A 34 31.82 8.65 13.66
CA ARG A 34 31.66 7.66 12.60
C ARG A 34 31.07 6.35 13.12
N GLY A 35 31.52 5.90 14.29
CA GLY A 35 31.03 4.69 14.94
C GLY A 35 29.56 4.76 15.30
N ILE A 36 29.07 5.92 15.75
CA ILE A 36 27.66 6.19 16.03
C ILE A 36 26.86 6.31 14.72
N GLN A 37 27.35 7.10 13.76
CA GLN A 37 26.68 7.31 12.47
C GLN A 37 26.56 6.02 11.64
N ASP A 38 27.53 5.11 11.72
CA ASP A 38 27.51 3.83 11.01
C ASP A 38 27.00 2.67 11.86
N ASN A 39 26.59 2.93 13.10
CA ASN A 39 26.12 1.88 14.00
C ASN A 39 24.82 1.26 13.46
N LYS A 40 24.93 0.04 12.91
CA LYS A 40 23.79 -0.70 12.39
C LYS A 40 22.74 -1.00 13.47
N GLY A 41 23.17 -1.20 14.72
CA GLY A 41 22.27 -1.40 15.85
C GLY A 41 21.44 -0.15 16.15
N LEU A 42 22.05 1.02 16.20
CA LEU A 42 21.33 2.30 16.37
C LEU A 42 20.35 2.55 15.21
N LYS A 43 20.78 2.32 13.97
CA LYS A 43 19.90 2.43 12.79
C LYS A 43 18.72 1.46 12.85
N GLN A 44 18.95 0.23 13.29
CA GLN A 44 17.90 -0.77 13.44
C GLN A 44 16.90 -0.37 14.53
N MET A 45 17.37 0.15 15.67
CA MET A 45 16.49 0.65 16.72
C MET A 45 15.67 1.86 16.26
N GLN A 46 16.29 2.80 15.54
CA GLN A 46 15.56 3.92 14.95
C GLN A 46 14.48 3.43 13.97
N PHE A 47 14.82 2.49 13.09
CA PHE A 47 13.87 1.91 12.15
C PHE A 47 12.71 1.19 12.86
N GLN A 48 13.00 0.47 13.96
CA GLN A 48 11.96 -0.15 14.77
C GLN A 48 11.03 0.88 15.40
N LEU A 49 11.57 1.98 15.92
CA LEU A 49 10.78 3.09 16.46
C LEU A 49 9.88 3.71 15.38
N ASP A 50 10.44 4.03 14.22
CA ASP A 50 9.69 4.61 13.10
C ASP A 50 8.55 3.69 12.67
N LYS A 51 8.82 2.38 12.59
CA LYS A 51 7.79 1.37 12.29
C LYS A 51 6.67 1.38 13.32
N SER A 52 6.99 1.42 14.61
CA SER A 52 5.99 1.48 15.68
C SER A 52 5.15 2.76 15.62
N LEU A 53 5.77 3.91 15.31
CA LEU A 53 5.05 5.17 15.13
C LEU A 53 4.14 5.15 13.91
N HIS A 54 4.57 4.55 12.79
CA HIS A 54 3.73 4.38 11.60
C HIS A 54 2.56 3.44 11.85
N ALA A 55 2.78 2.32 12.55
CA ALA A 55 1.71 1.41 12.93
C ALA A 55 0.69 2.09 13.87
N LEU A 56 1.16 2.93 14.80
CA LEU A 56 0.28 3.74 15.64
C LEU A 56 -0.54 4.74 14.81
N LYS A 57 0.09 5.39 13.82
CA LYS A 57 -0.60 6.33 12.93
C LYS A 57 -1.67 5.61 12.08
N GLU A 58 -1.35 4.45 11.52
CA GLU A 58 -2.29 3.62 10.77
C GLU A 58 -3.45 3.18 11.68
N ALA A 59 -3.15 2.67 12.88
CA ALA A 59 -4.16 2.31 13.87
C ALA A 59 -5.08 3.49 14.22
N SER A 60 -4.51 4.69 14.41
CA SER A 60 -5.29 5.90 14.71
C SER A 60 -6.19 6.33 13.55
N SER A 61 -5.80 6.05 12.30
CA SER A 61 -6.57 6.41 11.12
C SER A 61 -7.88 5.63 10.98
N TYR A 62 -7.98 4.44 11.59
CA TYR A 62 -9.24 3.67 11.64
C TYR A 62 -10.34 4.32 12.48
N PHE A 63 -10.01 5.33 13.29
CA PHE A 63 -10.99 6.14 14.03
C PHE A 63 -11.39 7.42 13.30
N LEU A 64 -10.92 7.61 12.06
CA LEU A 64 -11.30 8.72 11.21
C LEU A 64 -12.26 8.25 10.12
N PRO A 65 -13.12 9.14 9.59
CA PRO A 65 -13.95 8.80 8.44
C PRO A 65 -13.11 8.41 7.23
N ALA A 66 -13.50 7.35 6.55
CA ALA A 66 -12.88 6.94 5.29
C ALA A 66 -13.83 7.17 4.12
N VAL A 67 -13.28 7.51 2.95
CA VAL A 67 -14.00 7.65 1.69
C VAL A 67 -13.22 6.91 0.61
N SER A 68 -13.88 6.04 -0.12
CA SER A 68 -13.31 5.29 -1.24
C SER A 68 -14.21 5.40 -2.47
N LEU A 69 -13.57 5.48 -3.63
CA LEU A 69 -14.22 5.51 -4.94
C LEU A 69 -13.88 4.22 -5.67
N GLN A 70 -14.91 3.52 -6.14
CA GLN A 70 -14.80 2.23 -6.83
C GLN A 70 -15.51 2.33 -8.18
N GLY A 71 -14.86 1.85 -9.23
CA GLY A 71 -15.42 1.86 -10.58
C GLY A 71 -15.15 0.54 -11.30
N ASN A 72 -16.20 -0.07 -11.83
CA ASN A 72 -16.13 -1.33 -12.57
C ASN A 72 -16.77 -1.17 -13.95
N TYR A 73 -16.09 -1.68 -14.98
CA TYR A 73 -16.64 -1.83 -16.33
C TYR A 73 -16.51 -3.28 -16.74
N LEU A 74 -17.63 -3.94 -17.02
CA LEU A 74 -17.70 -5.33 -17.43
C LEU A 74 -18.33 -5.42 -18.82
N ARG A 75 -17.59 -5.96 -19.78
CA ARG A 75 -18.11 -6.33 -21.09
C ARG A 75 -18.01 -7.84 -21.25
N SER A 76 -19.11 -8.48 -21.63
CA SER A 76 -19.19 -9.94 -21.68
C SER A 76 -19.98 -10.37 -22.89
N SER A 77 -19.30 -10.90 -23.90
CA SER A 77 -19.92 -11.39 -25.14
C SER A 77 -20.38 -12.85 -25.02
N GLY A 78 -20.80 -13.29 -23.83
CA GLY A 78 -21.30 -14.64 -23.56
C GLY A 78 -21.08 -15.09 -22.12
N GLY A 79 -21.40 -16.34 -21.81
CA GLY A 79 -21.18 -16.92 -20.49
C GLY A 79 -22.23 -17.96 -20.14
N ARG A 80 -22.53 -18.12 -18.85
CA ARG A 80 -23.58 -19.05 -18.44
C ARG A 80 -24.95 -18.45 -18.76
N THR A 81 -25.77 -19.19 -19.47
CA THR A 81 -27.18 -18.88 -19.65
C THR A 81 -28.04 -19.78 -18.78
N ILE A 82 -29.23 -19.30 -18.42
CA ILE A 82 -30.31 -20.12 -17.89
C ILE A 82 -31.33 -20.26 -19.00
N ASP A 83 -31.52 -21.49 -19.46
CA ASP A 83 -32.62 -21.82 -20.36
C ASP A 83 -33.91 -21.89 -19.54
N PHE A 84 -34.80 -20.93 -19.78
CA PHE A 84 -36.09 -20.84 -19.11
C PHE A 84 -37.19 -21.31 -20.06
N PRO A 85 -37.81 -22.49 -19.80
CA PRO A 85 -38.75 -23.11 -20.73
C PRO A 85 -40.16 -22.49 -20.64
N ILE A 86 -40.28 -21.18 -20.86
CA ILE A 86 -41.57 -20.47 -20.74
C ILE A 86 -42.61 -20.94 -21.76
N GLY A 87 -42.17 -21.35 -22.95
CA GLY A 87 -43.05 -21.88 -23.99
C GLY A 87 -43.67 -23.21 -23.57
N ASP A 88 -42.87 -24.12 -23.04
CA ASP A 88 -43.36 -25.44 -22.60
C ASP A 88 -44.34 -25.33 -21.41
N LEU A 89 -44.17 -24.32 -20.57
CA LEU A 89 -45.03 -24.07 -19.42
C LEU A 89 -46.36 -23.40 -19.79
N LEU A 90 -46.34 -22.40 -20.69
CA LEU A 90 -47.51 -21.54 -20.94
C LEU A 90 -48.28 -21.90 -22.22
N ASN A 91 -47.62 -22.45 -23.25
CA ASN A 91 -48.30 -22.76 -24.51
C ASN A 91 -49.47 -23.75 -24.36
N PRO A 92 -49.40 -24.81 -23.53
CA PRO A 92 -50.55 -25.70 -23.34
C PRO A 92 -51.77 -24.96 -22.80
N VAL A 93 -51.57 -24.07 -21.82
CA VAL A 93 -52.65 -23.27 -21.24
C VAL A 93 -53.19 -22.27 -22.26
N TYR A 94 -52.32 -21.61 -23.01
CA TYR A 94 -52.71 -20.64 -24.04
C TYR A 94 -53.50 -21.31 -25.17
N ASN A 95 -53.10 -22.51 -25.59
CA ASN A 95 -53.83 -23.30 -26.59
C ASN A 95 -55.23 -23.65 -26.08
N SER A 96 -55.35 -24.15 -24.85
CA SER A 96 -56.67 -24.43 -24.25
C SER A 96 -57.55 -23.17 -24.14
N LEU A 97 -56.97 -22.03 -23.78
CA LEU A 97 -57.72 -20.77 -23.70
C LEU A 97 -58.17 -20.27 -25.08
N ASN A 98 -57.33 -20.38 -26.11
CA ASN A 98 -57.69 -20.03 -27.48
C ASN A 98 -58.82 -20.94 -28.01
N GLU A 99 -58.77 -22.24 -27.73
CA GLU A 99 -59.82 -23.21 -28.07
C GLU A 99 -61.15 -22.89 -27.37
N LEU A 100 -61.11 -22.63 -26.06
CA LEU A 100 -62.31 -22.31 -25.26
C LEU A 100 -62.94 -20.97 -25.64
N THR A 101 -62.13 -19.97 -25.98
CA THR A 101 -62.61 -18.62 -26.32
C THR A 101 -62.91 -18.46 -27.82
N GLN A 102 -62.62 -19.48 -28.63
CA GLN A 102 -62.68 -19.43 -30.10
C GLN A 102 -61.95 -18.19 -30.67
N SER A 103 -60.88 -17.77 -30.00
CA SER A 103 -60.11 -16.58 -30.33
C SER A 103 -58.62 -16.90 -30.38
N ASN A 104 -57.84 -16.13 -31.13
CA ASN A 104 -56.38 -16.25 -31.18
C ASN A 104 -55.71 -15.12 -30.40
N GLN A 105 -56.24 -14.82 -29.21
CA GLN A 105 -55.77 -13.70 -28.41
C GLN A 105 -54.43 -14.00 -27.70
N PHE A 106 -54.10 -15.28 -27.49
CA PHE A 106 -52.86 -15.70 -26.82
C PHE A 106 -51.83 -16.23 -27.83
N PRO A 107 -50.66 -15.57 -28.00
CA PRO A 107 -49.63 -15.99 -28.94
C PRO A 107 -48.76 -17.12 -28.39
N SER A 108 -48.19 -17.95 -29.28
CA SER A 108 -47.22 -18.97 -28.89
C SER A 108 -45.92 -18.33 -28.41
N LEU A 109 -45.49 -18.72 -27.21
CA LEU A 109 -44.25 -18.28 -26.57
C LEU A 109 -43.12 -19.25 -26.91
N ARG A 110 -41.91 -18.71 -27.10
CA ARG A 110 -40.69 -19.50 -27.30
C ARG A 110 -39.95 -19.64 -25.97
N ASN A 111 -39.20 -20.73 -25.82
CA ASN A 111 -38.26 -20.86 -24.71
C ASN A 111 -37.14 -19.82 -24.85
N GLU A 112 -36.78 -19.19 -23.74
CA GLU A 112 -35.82 -18.08 -23.71
C GLU A 112 -34.54 -18.52 -22.99
N SER A 113 -33.39 -18.06 -23.47
CA SER A 113 -32.10 -18.30 -22.82
C SER A 113 -31.59 -16.98 -22.25
N ILE A 114 -31.59 -16.87 -20.92
CA ILE A 114 -31.26 -15.64 -20.21
C ILE A 114 -29.78 -15.67 -19.82
N GLN A 115 -29.01 -14.70 -20.31
CA GLN A 115 -27.60 -14.54 -19.95
C GLN A 115 -27.47 -14.10 -18.47
N LEU A 116 -26.68 -14.85 -17.68
CA LEU A 116 -26.47 -14.55 -16.26
C LEU A 116 -25.52 -13.39 -16.01
N ASN A 117 -24.59 -13.18 -16.93
CA ASN A 117 -23.61 -12.11 -16.84
C ASN A 117 -24.17 -10.89 -17.57
N PRO A 118 -24.13 -9.69 -16.96
CA PRO A 118 -24.57 -8.51 -17.67
C PRO A 118 -23.55 -8.18 -18.77
N ASP A 119 -24.05 -7.91 -19.98
CA ASP A 119 -23.23 -7.35 -21.05
C ASP A 119 -23.19 -5.83 -20.93
N ASN A 120 -22.02 -5.24 -21.19
CA ASN A 120 -21.78 -3.80 -21.13
C ASN A 120 -22.27 -3.13 -19.83
N PHE A 121 -21.88 -3.69 -18.68
CA PHE A 121 -22.23 -3.18 -17.36
C PHE A 121 -21.21 -2.17 -16.84
N TYR A 122 -21.70 -1.07 -16.29
CA TYR A 122 -20.90 -0.01 -15.70
C TYR A 122 -21.39 0.29 -14.28
N ASP A 123 -20.47 0.36 -13.33
CA ASP A 123 -20.77 0.53 -11.92
C ASP A 123 -19.77 1.49 -11.28
N LEU A 124 -20.27 2.63 -10.81
CA LEU A 124 -19.52 3.58 -9.99
C LEU A 124 -20.13 3.63 -8.61
N LYS A 125 -19.29 3.43 -7.59
CA LYS A 125 -19.69 3.41 -6.19
C LYS A 125 -18.77 4.32 -5.37
N VAL A 126 -19.37 5.07 -4.47
CA VAL A 126 -18.67 5.79 -3.42
C VAL A 126 -19.01 5.10 -2.11
N HIS A 127 -18.00 4.65 -1.38
CA HIS A 127 -18.16 4.01 -0.09
C HIS A 127 -17.53 4.89 0.99
N THR A 128 -18.28 5.14 2.07
CA THR A 128 -17.82 5.90 3.22
C THR A 128 -18.10 5.15 4.51
N THR A 129 -17.17 5.24 5.47
CA THR A 129 -17.31 4.68 6.82
C THR A 129 -17.10 5.79 7.84
N LEU A 130 -17.92 5.82 8.90
CA LEU A 130 -17.84 6.74 10.03
C LEU A 130 -17.30 6.04 11.27
#